data_AF-A0A1C7N8J9-F1
#
_entry.id   AF-A0A1C7N8J9-F1
#
_cell.length_a   1.000
_cell.length_b   1.000
_cell.length_c   1.000
_cell.angle_alpha   90.00
_cell.angle_beta   90.00
_cell.angle_gamma   90.00
#
_symmetry.space_group_name_H-M   'P 1'
#
loop_
_entity.id
_entity.type
_entity.pdbx_description
1 polymer ?
#
loop_
_entity_poly.entity_id
_entity_poly.type
_entity_poly.pdbx_seq_one_letter_code
_entity_poly.pdbx_strand_id
1 'polypeptide(L)'
;MTDFFHSKQKLDEEREKDEEDAAAAADVLDKFKKKCKKSKDDEGLALVAIARRFMENKNWAQSITEEAFIDQHLLPIIEVLFMNDPDFVHSFCFLLAFHFLTHVAFRSTGRIPLSDSSLSESEKVRLMAIEVKLLSATSSQSLSDRSKLGLELKRLIDQQVPQGSFEPRSFGVLIEGFECILFSCTLHESGCYLFSEVEKLWLPRSGNDMVLVPDLVRAFLKFKFAMIEVIGKLHKKPKSESEGQRTMKVLPVSNKSNG
;
A
#
# COMPACT_ATOMS: atom_id res chain seq x y z
N MET A 1 14.05 -10.94 -51.21
CA MET A 1 14.95 -11.78 -50.37
C MET A 1 15.96 -10.92 -49.61
N THR A 2 16.53 -9.89 -50.24
CA THR A 2 17.42 -8.88 -49.61
C THR A 2 16.79 -8.15 -48.42
N ASP A 3 15.51 -7.79 -48.49
CA ASP A 3 14.84 -7.00 -47.43
C ASP A 3 14.67 -7.79 -46.13
N PHE A 4 14.52 -9.12 -46.23
CA PHE A 4 14.42 -9.99 -45.05
C PHE A 4 15.75 -10.06 -44.29
N PHE A 5 16.88 -10.13 -45.01
CA PHE A 5 18.20 -10.14 -44.39
C PHE A 5 18.54 -8.81 -43.71
N HIS A 6 18.20 -7.68 -44.35
CA HIS A 6 18.41 -6.36 -43.74
C HIS A 6 17.54 -6.17 -42.48
N SER A 7 16.28 -6.63 -42.51
CA SER A 7 15.39 -6.57 -41.36
C SER A 7 15.92 -7.39 -40.18
N LYS A 8 16.39 -8.62 -40.44
CA LYS A 8 16.96 -9.48 -39.40
C LYS A 8 18.23 -8.89 -38.78
N GLN A 9 19.16 -8.41 -39.60
CA GLN A 9 20.40 -7.83 -39.11
C GLN A 9 20.14 -6.61 -38.22
N LYS A 10 19.18 -5.75 -38.61
CA LYS A 10 18.79 -4.58 -37.81
C LYS A 10 18.22 -4.98 -36.44
N LEU A 11 17.40 -6.03 -36.38
CA LEU A 11 16.84 -6.53 -35.13
C LEU A 11 17.91 -7.13 -34.20
N ASP A 12 18.89 -7.83 -34.76
CA ASP A 12 19.99 -8.41 -33.98
C ASP A 12 20.90 -7.30 -33.40
N GLU A 13 21.21 -6.26 -34.19
CA GLU A 13 21.99 -5.09 -33.74
C GLU A 13 21.26 -4.27 -32.65
N GLU A 14 19.94 -4.06 -32.79
CA GLU A 14 19.13 -3.38 -31.77
C GLU A 14 19.13 -4.17 -30.44
N ARG A 15 19.06 -5.51 -30.52
CA ARG A 15 19.07 -6.36 -29.33
C ARG A 15 20.41 -6.36 -28.60
N GLU A 16 21.53 -6.42 -29.32
CA GLU A 16 22.87 -6.36 -28.69
C GLU A 16 23.06 -5.05 -27.92
N LYS A 17 22.58 -3.94 -28.48
CA LYS A 17 22.62 -2.64 -27.83
C LYS A 17 21.76 -2.59 -26.55
N ASP A 18 20.54 -3.13 -26.59
CA ASP A 18 19.66 -3.18 -25.41
C ASP A 18 20.28 -4.03 -24.28
N GLU A 19 20.97 -5.11 -24.61
CA GLU A 19 21.68 -5.96 -23.64
C GLU A 19 22.89 -5.22 -23.02
N GLU A 20 23.64 -4.44 -23.80
CA GLU A 20 24.73 -3.58 -23.31
C GLU A 20 24.23 -2.48 -22.38
N ASP A 21 23.18 -1.76 -22.76
CA ASP A 21 22.57 -0.68 -21.96
C ASP A 21 22.02 -1.21 -20.63
N ALA A 22 21.38 -2.39 -20.65
CA ALA A 22 20.89 -3.05 -19.43
C ALA A 22 22.05 -3.45 -18.48
N ALA A 23 23.16 -3.95 -19.01
CA ALA A 23 24.34 -4.30 -18.23
C ALA A 23 24.99 -3.06 -17.59
N ALA A 24 25.11 -1.97 -18.35
CA ALA A 24 25.63 -0.69 -17.84
C ALA A 24 24.75 -0.14 -16.70
N ALA A 25 23.43 -0.16 -16.88
CA ALA A 25 22.50 0.31 -15.86
C ALA A 25 22.51 -0.58 -14.59
N ALA A 26 22.69 -1.90 -14.74
CA ALA A 26 22.86 -2.80 -13.60
C ALA A 26 24.13 -2.49 -12.78
N ASP A 27 25.26 -2.19 -13.43
CA ASP A 27 26.50 -1.77 -12.75
C ASP A 27 26.33 -0.44 -12.00
N VAL A 28 25.61 0.52 -12.59
CA VAL A 28 25.26 1.79 -11.91
C VAL A 28 24.44 1.51 -10.65
N LEU A 29 23.41 0.66 -10.73
CA LEU A 29 22.60 0.29 -9.56
C LEU A 29 23.42 -0.44 -8.50
N ASP A 30 24.39 -1.29 -8.86
CA ASP A 30 25.27 -1.97 -7.91
C ASP A 30 26.23 -1.00 -7.20
N LYS A 31 26.80 -0.04 -7.93
CA LYS A 31 27.60 1.04 -7.34
C LYS A 31 26.77 1.88 -6.38
N PHE A 32 25.54 2.23 -6.77
CA PHE A 32 24.63 3.01 -5.93
C PHE A 32 24.21 2.22 -4.67
N LYS A 33 23.87 0.93 -4.81
CA LYS A 33 23.59 0.02 -3.69
C LYS A 33 24.73 -0.01 -2.68
N LYS A 34 25.98 -0.14 -3.15
CA LYS A 34 27.17 -0.16 -2.29
C LYS A 34 27.32 1.16 -1.53
N LYS A 35 27.01 2.29 -2.17
CA LYS A 35 27.02 3.61 -1.53
C LYS A 35 25.94 3.71 -0.44
N CYS A 36 24.68 3.36 -0.74
CA CYS A 36 23.58 3.40 0.23
C CYS A 36 23.83 2.47 1.43
N LYS A 37 24.40 1.27 1.21
CA LYS A 37 24.81 0.38 2.31
C LYS A 37 25.87 1.00 3.22
N LYS A 38 26.86 1.71 2.66
CA LYS A 38 27.90 2.39 3.44
C LYS A 38 27.33 3.56 4.26
N SER A 39 26.34 4.26 3.74
CA SER A 39 25.68 5.38 4.43
C SER A 39 24.49 4.99 5.29
N LYS A 40 24.07 3.71 5.31
CA LYS A 40 22.83 3.24 5.95
C LYS A 40 21.59 4.01 5.49
N ASP A 41 21.53 4.26 4.18
CA ASP A 41 20.42 4.96 3.53
C ASP A 41 19.35 3.96 3.07
N ASP A 42 18.36 3.71 3.92
CA ASP A 42 17.31 2.73 3.67
C ASP A 42 16.39 3.13 2.51
N GLU A 43 16.13 4.43 2.32
CA GLU A 43 15.37 4.95 1.18
C GLU A 43 16.10 4.67 -0.14
N GLY A 44 17.40 4.98 -0.19
CA GLY A 44 18.23 4.66 -1.34
C GLY A 44 18.32 3.16 -1.64
N LEU A 45 18.34 2.30 -0.60
CA LEU A 45 18.29 0.84 -0.76
C LEU A 45 16.96 0.36 -1.33
N ALA A 46 15.84 0.91 -0.88
CA ALA A 46 14.51 0.60 -1.42
C ALA A 46 14.39 1.05 -2.88
N LEU A 47 14.87 2.25 -3.21
CA LEU A 47 14.91 2.76 -4.57
C LEU A 47 15.68 1.84 -5.51
N VAL A 48 16.89 1.41 -5.12
CA VAL A 48 17.68 0.47 -5.93
C VAL A 48 16.96 -0.86 -6.12
N ALA A 49 16.32 -1.39 -5.08
CA ALA A 49 15.64 -2.68 -5.14
C ALA A 49 14.42 -2.62 -6.09
N ILE A 50 13.61 -1.56 -5.99
CA ILE A 50 12.44 -1.35 -6.85
C ILE A 50 12.87 -1.09 -8.29
N ALA A 51 13.86 -0.21 -8.49
CA ALA A 51 14.37 0.10 -9.83
C ALA A 51 14.91 -1.15 -10.54
N ARG A 52 15.63 -2.01 -9.82
CA ARG A 52 16.12 -3.28 -10.35
C ARG A 52 14.97 -4.19 -10.80
N ARG A 53 13.93 -4.35 -9.97
CA ARG A 53 12.77 -5.19 -10.31
C ARG A 53 12.05 -4.68 -11.56
N PHE A 54 11.92 -3.36 -11.73
CA PHE A 54 11.37 -2.80 -12.96
C PHE A 54 12.27 -3.04 -14.17
N MET A 55 13.60 -2.88 -14.04
CA MET A 55 14.52 -3.16 -15.14
C MET A 55 14.54 -4.65 -15.56
N GLU A 56 14.38 -5.55 -14.59
CA GLU A 56 14.29 -6.99 -14.83
C GLU A 56 12.94 -7.40 -15.43
N ASN A 57 11.92 -6.54 -15.33
CA ASN A 57 10.64 -6.78 -15.96
C ASN A 57 10.76 -6.61 -17.49
N LYS A 58 10.78 -7.74 -18.20
CA LYS A 58 10.81 -7.77 -19.67
C LYS A 58 9.41 -7.57 -20.28
N ASN A 59 8.37 -7.67 -19.47
CA ASN A 59 6.98 -7.65 -19.90
C ASN A 59 6.35 -6.29 -19.57
N TRP A 60 6.83 -5.24 -20.22
CA TRP A 60 6.17 -3.91 -20.24
C TRP A 60 4.96 -3.87 -21.18
N ALA A 61 4.64 -4.99 -21.83
CA ALA A 61 3.47 -5.10 -22.69
C ALA A 61 2.19 -4.80 -21.90
N GLN A 62 1.17 -4.33 -22.62
CA GLN A 62 -0.12 -4.00 -22.03
C GLN A 62 -0.68 -5.20 -21.26
N SER A 63 -0.81 -5.07 -19.94
CA SER A 63 -1.37 -6.10 -19.09
C SER A 63 -2.83 -6.33 -19.45
N ILE A 64 -3.19 -7.58 -19.75
CA ILE A 64 -4.55 -7.96 -20.17
C ILE A 64 -5.46 -8.18 -18.95
N THR A 65 -4.87 -8.52 -17.79
CA THR A 65 -5.58 -8.79 -16.54
C THR A 65 -5.09 -7.87 -15.43
N GLU A 66 -5.96 -7.57 -14.45
CA GLU A 66 -5.59 -6.78 -13.27
C GLU A 66 -4.42 -7.42 -12.52
N GLU A 67 -4.42 -8.75 -12.37
CA GLU A 67 -3.34 -9.51 -11.74
C GLU A 67 -1.99 -9.30 -12.44
N ALA A 68 -1.94 -9.44 -13.77
CA ALA A 68 -0.71 -9.19 -14.52
C ALA A 68 -0.27 -7.73 -14.39
N PHE A 69 -1.21 -6.79 -14.34
CA PHE A 69 -0.90 -5.38 -14.12
C PHE A 69 -0.27 -5.14 -12.75
N ILE A 70 -0.83 -5.76 -11.71
CA ILE A 70 -0.30 -5.68 -10.35
C ILE A 70 1.10 -6.25 -10.30
N ASP A 71 1.31 -7.48 -10.80
CA ASP A 71 2.60 -8.16 -10.77
C ASP A 71 3.69 -7.34 -11.49
N GLN A 72 3.33 -6.71 -12.61
CA GLN A 72 4.28 -5.96 -13.44
C GLN A 72 4.59 -4.57 -12.90
N HIS A 73 3.57 -3.84 -12.42
CA HIS A 73 3.68 -2.39 -12.18
C HIS A 73 3.63 -2.00 -10.70
N LEU A 74 2.95 -2.78 -9.86
CA LEU A 74 2.68 -2.41 -8.46
C LEU A 74 3.44 -3.29 -7.47
N LEU A 75 3.44 -4.60 -7.68
CA LEU A 75 4.04 -5.59 -6.80
C LEU A 75 5.52 -5.33 -6.51
N PRO A 76 6.37 -4.86 -7.46
CA PRO A 76 7.74 -4.48 -7.15
C PRO A 76 7.88 -3.47 -6.02
N ILE A 77 6.95 -2.52 -5.92
CA ILE A 77 6.92 -1.49 -4.87
C ILE A 77 6.40 -2.09 -3.57
N ILE A 78 5.28 -2.82 -3.65
CA ILE A 78 4.63 -3.40 -2.47
C ILE A 78 5.52 -4.44 -1.78
N GLU A 79 6.18 -5.31 -2.55
CA GLU A 79 7.09 -6.33 -2.01
C GLU A 79 8.24 -5.69 -1.25
N VAL A 80 8.92 -4.73 -1.88
CA VAL A 80 10.11 -4.11 -1.31
C VAL A 80 9.79 -3.31 -0.06
N LEU A 81 8.72 -2.51 -0.09
CA LEU A 81 8.42 -1.59 1.00
C LEU A 81 7.64 -2.24 2.14
N PHE A 82 6.73 -3.16 1.85
CA PHE A 82 5.82 -3.71 2.85
C PHE A 82 6.04 -5.22 3.09
N MET A 83 6.25 -6.04 2.06
CA MET A 83 6.30 -7.51 2.23
C MET A 83 7.58 -8.05 2.81
N ASN A 84 8.71 -7.40 2.51
CA ASN A 84 10.00 -7.77 3.08
C ASN A 84 10.18 -7.26 4.52
N ASP A 85 9.22 -6.51 5.04
CA ASP A 85 9.26 -5.98 6.39
C ASP A 85 8.53 -6.94 7.35
N PRO A 86 9.24 -7.55 8.32
CA PRO A 86 8.68 -8.57 9.21
C PRO A 86 7.57 -8.05 10.14
N ASP A 87 7.49 -6.74 10.30
CA ASP A 87 6.47 -6.08 11.11
C ASP A 87 5.08 -6.15 10.45
N PHE A 88 5.03 -6.35 9.13
CA PHE A 88 3.79 -6.40 8.37
C PHE A 88 3.40 -7.83 8.00
N VAL A 89 2.09 -8.12 8.07
CA VAL A 89 1.46 -9.33 7.55
C VAL A 89 0.60 -8.97 6.36
N HIS A 90 0.81 -9.68 5.28
CA HIS A 90 0.09 -9.44 4.04
C HIS A 90 -1.00 -10.48 3.90
N SER A 91 -2.20 -10.03 3.55
CA SER A 91 -3.28 -10.91 3.15
C SER A 91 -3.85 -10.38 1.85
N PHE A 92 -3.65 -11.14 0.79
CA PHE A 92 -4.33 -10.92 -0.47
C PHE A 92 -5.75 -11.46 -0.33
N CYS A 93 -6.73 -10.59 -0.46
CA CYS A 93 -8.13 -10.98 -0.35
C CYS A 93 -8.83 -10.62 -1.66
N PHE A 94 -9.04 -11.63 -2.50
CA PHE A 94 -9.83 -11.50 -3.72
C PHE A 94 -11.32 -11.48 -3.34
N LEU A 95 -11.81 -10.38 -2.79
CA LEU A 95 -13.22 -10.24 -2.43
C LEU A 95 -14.00 -9.74 -3.65
N LEU A 96 -14.90 -10.60 -4.13
CA LEU A 96 -15.96 -10.36 -5.12
C LEU A 96 -15.49 -10.21 -6.57
N ALA A 97 -15.51 -11.34 -7.28
CA ALA A 97 -15.61 -11.61 -8.72
C ALA A 97 -14.71 -10.85 -9.75
N PHE A 98 -14.32 -9.59 -9.55
CA PHE A 98 -13.54 -8.78 -10.50
C PHE A 98 -12.77 -7.62 -9.81
N HIS A 99 -12.39 -7.77 -8.54
CA HIS A 99 -11.68 -6.73 -7.79
C HIS A 99 -10.52 -7.33 -7.00
N PHE A 100 -9.32 -6.79 -7.22
CA PHE A 100 -8.16 -7.11 -6.42
C PHE A 100 -8.03 -6.14 -5.25
N LEU A 101 -8.37 -6.61 -4.05
CA LEU A 101 -8.17 -5.86 -2.81
C LEU A 101 -7.00 -6.46 -2.02
N THR A 102 -5.87 -5.76 -1.99
CA THR A 102 -4.76 -6.16 -1.10
C THR A 102 -4.93 -5.50 0.25
N HIS A 103 -4.92 -6.32 1.31
CA HIS A 103 -4.83 -5.82 2.68
C HIS A 103 -3.41 -5.98 3.20
N VAL A 104 -2.85 -4.87 3.66
CA VAL A 104 -1.66 -4.89 4.52
C VAL A 104 -2.14 -4.80 5.97
N ALA A 105 -1.93 -5.89 6.69
CA ALA A 105 -2.16 -5.99 8.12
C ALA A 105 -0.81 -5.90 8.87
N PHE A 106 -0.87 -5.62 10.16
CA PHE A 106 0.30 -5.59 11.02
C PHE A 106 0.29 -6.78 11.99
N ARG A 107 1.48 -7.33 12.31
CA ARG A 107 1.64 -8.39 13.31
C ARG A 107 1.96 -7.75 14.66
N SER A 108 0.98 -7.68 15.57
CA SER A 108 1.27 -7.31 16.96
C SER A 108 2.21 -8.36 17.56
N THR A 109 3.50 -8.02 17.73
CA THR A 109 4.53 -8.91 18.30
C THR A 109 4.51 -8.93 19.83
N GLY A 110 3.41 -8.50 20.44
CA GLY A 110 3.19 -8.65 21.88
C GLY A 110 3.23 -10.13 22.26
N ARG A 111 4.37 -10.57 22.82
CA ARG A 111 4.54 -11.88 23.46
C ARG A 111 3.62 -11.95 24.68
N ILE A 112 2.34 -12.20 24.46
CA ILE A 112 1.43 -12.68 25.49
C ILE A 112 1.51 -14.20 25.42
N PRO A 113 2.03 -14.90 26.45
CA PRO A 113 1.97 -16.35 26.50
C PRO A 113 0.50 -16.74 26.70
N LEU A 114 -0.20 -17.03 25.60
CA LEU A 114 -1.57 -17.50 25.61
C LEU A 114 -1.58 -19.02 25.44
N SER A 115 -2.10 -19.66 26.48
CA SER A 115 -2.32 -21.09 26.61
C SER A 115 -3.26 -21.63 25.54
N ASP A 116 -2.98 -22.87 25.15
CA ASP A 116 -3.52 -23.71 24.09
C ASP A 116 -4.94 -23.50 23.53
N SER A 117 -5.01 -23.60 22.20
CA SER A 117 -6.05 -24.28 21.39
C SER A 117 -7.36 -23.57 21.00
N SER A 118 -7.45 -22.25 21.16
CA SER A 118 -8.34 -21.44 20.30
C SER A 118 -7.69 -20.09 20.01
N LEU A 119 -6.80 -20.06 19.02
CA LEU A 119 -6.44 -18.79 18.40
C LEU A 119 -7.70 -18.27 17.69
N SER A 120 -8.54 -17.54 18.42
CA SER A 120 -9.35 -16.49 17.83
C SER A 120 -8.44 -15.68 16.90
N GLU A 121 -8.94 -15.22 15.75
CA GLU A 121 -8.22 -14.34 14.84
C GLU A 121 -7.75 -13.09 15.60
N SER A 122 -6.62 -13.23 16.27
CA SER A 122 -6.08 -12.28 17.23
C SER A 122 -5.71 -11.03 16.47
N GLU A 123 -6.54 -10.00 16.64
CA GLU A 123 -6.35 -8.56 16.44
C GLU A 123 -5.35 -8.17 15.34
N LYS A 124 -5.49 -8.72 14.14
CA LYS A 124 -4.79 -8.19 12.96
C LYS A 124 -5.44 -6.87 12.58
N VAL A 125 -4.72 -5.78 12.81
CA VAL A 125 -5.16 -4.45 12.38
C VAL A 125 -4.81 -4.29 10.91
N ARG A 126 -5.84 -4.10 10.07
CA ARG A 126 -5.68 -3.75 8.66
C ARG A 126 -5.60 -2.24 8.53
N LEU A 127 -4.60 -1.75 7.82
CA LEU A 127 -4.33 -0.31 7.72
C LEU A 127 -4.36 0.20 6.29
N MET A 128 -4.12 -0.66 5.30
CA MET A 128 -4.12 -0.28 3.90
C MET A 128 -5.08 -1.13 3.06
N ALA A 129 -5.74 -0.48 2.11
CA ALA A 129 -6.48 -1.09 1.03
C ALA A 129 -5.95 -0.59 -0.32
N ILE A 130 -5.87 -1.47 -1.31
CA ILE A 130 -5.43 -1.14 -2.67
C ILE A 130 -6.54 -1.57 -3.62
N GLU A 131 -7.03 -0.66 -4.45
CA GLU A 131 -7.97 -0.92 -5.54
C GLU A 131 -7.25 -0.68 -6.87
N VAL A 132 -7.34 -1.64 -7.79
CA VAL A 132 -6.70 -1.57 -9.12
C VAL A 132 -7.74 -1.70 -10.23
N LYS A 133 -7.61 -0.87 -11.26
CA LYS A 133 -8.41 -0.89 -12.48
C LYS A 133 -7.48 -0.82 -13.70
N LEU A 134 -7.74 -1.68 -14.68
CA LEU A 134 -7.04 -1.64 -15.96
C LEU A 134 -7.36 -0.37 -16.76
N LEU A 135 -6.46 -0.04 -17.70
CA LEU A 135 -6.71 1.02 -18.66
C LEU A 135 -7.99 0.70 -19.45
N SER A 136 -8.89 1.68 -19.56
CA SER A 136 -10.18 1.56 -20.25
C SER A 136 -11.22 0.65 -19.59
N ALA A 137 -10.99 0.20 -18.34
CA ALA A 137 -12.03 -0.47 -17.59
C ALA A 137 -13.15 0.53 -17.26
N THR A 138 -14.33 0.35 -17.87
CA THR A 138 -15.52 1.11 -17.48
C THR A 138 -16.15 0.46 -16.26
N SER A 139 -16.29 1.21 -15.16
CA SER A 139 -17.05 0.74 -14.02
C SER A 139 -18.50 0.51 -14.43
N SER A 140 -18.97 -0.73 -14.35
CA SER A 140 -20.36 -1.12 -14.64
C SER A 140 -21.29 -0.90 -13.44
N GLN A 141 -20.77 -0.33 -12.36
CA GLN A 141 -21.43 -0.30 -11.05
C GLN A 141 -21.97 1.09 -10.71
N SER A 142 -22.94 1.11 -9.79
CA SER A 142 -23.59 2.35 -9.31
C SER A 142 -22.66 3.24 -8.46
N LEU A 143 -21.61 2.65 -7.89
CA LEU A 143 -20.60 3.37 -7.09
C LEU A 143 -19.31 3.53 -7.86
N SER A 144 -18.72 4.72 -7.79
CA SER A 144 -17.35 4.96 -8.27
C SER A 144 -16.34 4.13 -7.49
N ASP A 145 -15.22 3.77 -8.10
CA ASP A 145 -14.16 2.99 -7.43
C ASP A 145 -13.56 3.77 -6.25
N ARG A 146 -13.47 5.12 -6.37
CA ARG A 146 -13.15 6.02 -5.26
C ARG A 146 -14.12 5.88 -4.07
N SER A 147 -15.43 5.76 -4.34
CA SER A 147 -16.43 5.53 -3.28
C SER A 147 -16.28 4.16 -2.62
N LYS A 148 -15.98 3.11 -3.40
CA LYS A 148 -15.75 1.76 -2.87
C LYS A 148 -14.52 1.73 -1.96
N LEU A 149 -13.42 2.32 -2.43
CA LEU A 149 -12.20 2.46 -1.64
C LEU A 149 -12.48 3.25 -0.36
N GLY A 150 -13.21 4.37 -0.43
CA GLY A 150 -13.61 5.15 0.75
C GLY A 150 -14.42 4.35 1.78
N LEU A 151 -15.37 3.53 1.32
CA LEU A 151 -16.13 2.64 2.20
C LEU A 151 -15.25 1.57 2.85
N GLU A 152 -14.28 1.03 2.11
CA GLU A 152 -13.33 0.07 2.68
C GLU A 152 -12.42 0.74 3.71
N LEU A 153 -11.87 1.92 3.40
CA LEU A 153 -11.06 2.68 4.37
C LEU A 153 -11.85 3.00 5.64
N LYS A 154 -13.14 3.32 5.52
CA LYS A 154 -14.03 3.46 6.68
C LYS A 154 -14.11 2.17 7.49
N ARG A 155 -14.32 1.01 6.86
CA ARG A 155 -14.34 -0.28 7.57
C ARG A 155 -13.03 -0.56 8.31
N LEU A 156 -11.88 -0.18 7.72
CA LEU A 156 -10.57 -0.30 8.38
C LEU A 156 -10.48 0.58 9.63
N ILE A 157 -11.07 1.79 9.61
CA ILE A 157 -11.18 2.65 10.80
C ILE A 157 -12.08 2.01 11.85
N ASP A 158 -13.24 1.51 11.44
CA ASP A 158 -14.20 0.86 12.35
C ASP A 158 -13.58 -0.32 13.09
N GLN A 159 -12.59 -1.01 12.49
CA GLN A 159 -11.82 -2.09 13.13
C GLN A 159 -10.79 -1.60 14.15
N GLN A 160 -10.25 -0.39 13.99
CA GLN A 160 -9.25 0.19 14.89
C GLN A 160 -9.88 0.75 16.18
N VAL A 161 -11.10 1.26 16.11
CA VAL A 161 -11.77 1.91 17.27
C VAL A 161 -11.97 0.95 18.45
N PRO A 162 -12.50 -0.28 18.27
CA PRO A 162 -12.63 -1.25 19.36
C PRO A 162 -11.29 -1.68 19.97
N GLN A 163 -10.19 -1.51 19.24
CA GLN A 163 -8.83 -1.80 19.70
C GLN A 163 -8.20 -0.65 20.50
N GLY A 164 -8.97 0.41 20.78
CA GLY A 164 -8.55 1.53 21.60
C GLY A 164 -7.76 2.60 20.84
N SER A 165 -7.84 2.64 19.51
CA SER A 165 -7.25 3.73 18.73
C SER A 165 -8.00 5.04 18.97
N PHE A 166 -7.30 6.05 19.51
CA PHE A 166 -7.86 7.38 19.73
C PHE A 166 -7.81 8.27 18.47
N GLU A 167 -6.90 7.97 17.55
CA GLU A 167 -6.72 8.68 16.27
C GLU A 167 -6.64 7.64 15.13
N PRO A 168 -7.71 6.87 14.88
CA PRO A 168 -7.66 5.82 13.88
C PRO A 168 -7.45 6.43 12.50
N ARG A 169 -6.59 5.76 11.72
CA ARG A 169 -6.24 6.18 10.37
C ARG A 169 -6.04 4.97 9.47
N SER A 170 -6.54 5.05 8.24
CA SER A 170 -6.35 4.04 7.21
C SER A 170 -5.89 4.69 5.90
N PHE A 171 -5.30 3.88 5.03
CA PHE A 171 -4.60 4.32 3.83
C PHE A 171 -5.15 3.59 2.61
N GLY A 172 -5.36 4.31 1.52
CA GLY A 172 -5.89 3.78 0.28
C GLY A 172 -4.95 4.04 -0.87
N VAL A 173 -4.82 3.06 -1.77
CA VAL A 173 -4.17 3.26 -3.07
C VAL A 173 -5.20 2.93 -4.13
N LEU A 174 -5.52 3.89 -5.00
CA LEU A 174 -6.33 3.67 -6.17
C LEU A 174 -5.44 3.73 -7.41
N ILE A 175 -5.45 2.67 -8.20
CA ILE A 175 -4.74 2.61 -9.47
C ILE A 175 -5.76 2.58 -10.60
N GLU A 176 -5.76 3.59 -11.46
CA GLU A 176 -6.61 3.68 -12.66
C GLU A 176 -5.74 3.70 -13.91
N GLY A 177 -5.56 2.53 -14.54
CA GLY A 177 -4.50 2.33 -15.52
C GLY A 177 -3.14 2.55 -14.87
N PHE A 178 -2.39 3.54 -15.33
CA PHE A 178 -1.07 3.90 -14.76
C PHE A 178 -1.12 5.06 -13.77
N GLU A 179 -2.29 5.66 -13.57
CA GLU A 179 -2.47 6.72 -12.60
C GLU A 179 -2.58 6.10 -11.20
N CYS A 180 -1.73 6.56 -10.28
CA CYS A 180 -1.69 6.12 -8.89
C CYS A 180 -2.11 7.27 -7.98
N ILE A 181 -3.20 7.08 -7.24
CA ILE A 181 -3.76 8.07 -6.33
C ILE A 181 -3.71 7.50 -4.92
N LEU A 182 -3.01 8.22 -4.04
CA LEU A 182 -2.85 7.89 -2.64
C LEU A 182 -3.91 8.60 -1.80
N PHE A 183 -4.62 7.86 -0.97
CA PHE A 183 -5.68 8.35 -0.09
C PHE A 183 -5.37 8.07 1.38
N SER A 184 -5.90 8.91 2.26
CA SER A 184 -6.00 8.58 3.68
C SER A 184 -7.40 8.85 4.20
N CYS A 185 -7.83 8.03 5.15
CA CYS A 185 -9.08 8.19 5.88
C CYS A 185 -8.77 8.34 7.37
N THR A 186 -9.44 9.27 8.04
CA THR A 186 -9.31 9.52 9.49
C THR A 186 -10.68 9.67 10.12
N LEU A 187 -10.80 9.36 11.41
CA LEU A 187 -12.00 9.65 12.21
C LEU A 187 -11.78 10.93 13.00
N HIS A 188 -12.57 11.97 12.71
CA HIS A 188 -12.58 13.21 13.48
C HIS A 188 -13.34 13.03 14.80
N GLU A 189 -13.07 13.88 15.81
CA GLU A 189 -13.68 13.81 17.15
C GLU A 189 -15.22 13.83 17.13
N SER A 190 -15.81 14.43 16.10
CA SER A 190 -17.26 14.48 15.86
C SER A 190 -17.86 13.18 15.30
N GLY A 191 -17.07 12.11 15.18
CA GLY A 191 -17.49 10.84 14.57
C GLY A 191 -17.57 10.90 13.03
N CYS A 192 -16.98 11.93 12.41
CA CYS A 192 -16.99 12.12 10.97
C CYS A 192 -15.76 11.47 10.32
N TYR A 193 -15.96 10.70 9.25
CA TYR A 193 -14.87 10.15 8.45
C TYR A 193 -14.41 11.18 7.43
N LEU A 194 -13.12 11.52 7.44
CA LEU A 194 -12.51 12.41 6.47
C LEU A 194 -11.68 11.58 5.49
N PHE A 195 -12.16 11.46 4.26
CA PHE A 195 -11.47 10.80 3.16
C PHE A 195 -10.77 11.84 2.27
N SER A 196 -9.44 11.84 2.29
CA SER A 196 -8.61 12.85 1.64
C SER A 196 -7.63 12.24 0.66
N GLU A 197 -7.53 12.84 -0.53
CA GLU A 197 -6.44 12.59 -1.47
C GLU A 197 -5.15 13.20 -0.94
N VAL A 198 -4.08 12.41 -0.91
CA VAL A 198 -2.78 12.80 -0.34
C VAL A 198 -1.79 13.14 -1.44
N GLU A 199 -1.67 12.28 -2.45
CA GLU A 199 -0.69 12.44 -3.51
C GLU A 199 -1.19 11.72 -4.77
N LYS A 200 -0.84 12.26 -5.93
CA LYS A 200 -1.20 11.73 -7.24
C LYS A 200 0.05 11.65 -8.11
N LEU A 201 0.30 10.47 -8.66
CA LEU A 201 1.54 10.14 -9.36
C LEU A 201 1.27 9.07 -10.43
N TRP A 202 2.31 8.70 -11.19
CA TRP A 202 2.21 7.76 -12.29
C TRP A 202 3.11 6.55 -12.08
N LEU A 203 2.58 5.36 -12.34
CA LEU A 203 3.35 4.12 -12.42
C LEU A 203 4.16 4.09 -13.73
N PRO A 204 5.34 3.43 -13.76
CA PRO A 204 6.11 3.33 -14.99
C PRO A 204 5.35 2.48 -16.03
N ARG A 205 5.24 2.98 -17.26
CA ARG A 205 4.62 2.26 -18.39
C ARG A 205 5.65 1.49 -19.21
N SER A 206 6.89 1.96 -19.17
CA SER A 206 8.02 1.40 -19.91
C SER A 206 9.33 1.71 -19.19
N GLY A 207 10.44 1.15 -19.66
CA GLY A 207 11.78 1.49 -19.16
C GLY A 207 12.14 2.98 -19.28
N ASN A 208 11.49 3.75 -20.16
CA ASN A 208 11.72 5.20 -20.26
C ASN A 208 11.11 5.97 -19.09
N ASP A 209 10.11 5.40 -18.41
CA ASP A 209 9.44 6.01 -17.26
C ASP A 209 10.19 5.72 -15.94
N MET A 210 11.40 5.14 -15.98
CA MET A 210 12.21 4.85 -14.79
C MET A 210 12.55 6.10 -13.97
N VAL A 211 12.51 7.28 -14.59
CA VAL A 211 12.66 8.57 -13.92
C VAL A 211 11.55 8.85 -12.88
N LEU A 212 10.42 8.15 -12.95
CA LEU A 212 9.29 8.29 -12.00
C LEU A 212 9.51 7.50 -10.70
N VAL A 213 10.40 6.49 -10.72
CA VAL A 213 10.59 5.56 -9.60
C VAL A 213 11.01 6.26 -8.30
N PRO A 214 11.89 7.27 -8.29
CA PRO A 214 12.24 7.99 -7.05
C PRO A 214 11.03 8.62 -6.35
N ASP A 215 10.12 9.24 -7.10
CA ASP A 215 8.94 9.89 -6.51
C ASP A 215 7.92 8.85 -6.02
N LEU A 216 7.75 7.74 -6.75
CA LEU A 216 6.99 6.58 -6.31
C LEU A 216 7.49 6.04 -4.96
N VAL A 217 8.79 5.77 -4.86
CA VAL A 217 9.39 5.23 -3.63
C VAL A 217 9.16 6.20 -2.47
N ARG A 218 9.40 7.49 -2.68
CA ARG A 218 9.18 8.52 -1.65
C ARG A 218 7.73 8.55 -1.19
N ALA A 219 6.77 8.53 -2.11
CA ALA A 219 5.34 8.59 -1.79
C ALA A 219 4.89 7.37 -0.97
N PHE A 220 5.28 6.16 -1.38
CA PHE A 220 4.93 4.94 -0.65
C PHE A 220 5.68 4.81 0.70
N LEU A 221 6.90 5.34 0.81
CA LEU A 221 7.60 5.43 2.11
C LEU A 221 6.88 6.36 3.09
N LYS A 222 6.36 7.51 2.64
CA LYS A 222 5.51 8.37 3.49
C LYS A 222 4.32 7.59 4.05
N PHE A 223 3.66 6.78 3.22
CA PHE A 223 2.56 5.89 3.63
C PHE A 223 3.02 4.87 4.65
N LYS A 224 4.13 4.17 4.38
CA LYS A 224 4.72 3.21 5.31
C LYS A 224 5.00 3.83 6.68
N PHE A 225 5.65 4.98 6.72
CA PHE A 225 5.95 5.65 7.99
C PHE A 225 4.69 6.11 8.73
N ALA A 226 3.70 6.63 8.01
CA ALA A 226 2.42 6.99 8.60
C ALA A 226 1.67 5.77 9.17
N MET A 227 1.75 4.60 8.51
CA MET A 227 1.21 3.34 9.04
C MET A 227 1.94 2.92 10.31
N ILE A 228 3.27 2.97 10.33
CA ILE A 228 4.08 2.64 11.52
C ILE A 228 3.71 3.55 12.70
N GLU A 229 3.45 4.84 12.46
CA GLU A 229 2.99 5.76 13.50
C GLU A 229 1.64 5.31 14.10
N VAL A 230 0.67 4.95 13.25
CA VAL A 230 -0.65 4.45 13.68
C VAL A 230 -0.50 3.19 14.53
N ILE A 231 0.34 2.25 14.08
CA ILE A 231 0.67 1.02 14.81
C ILE A 231 1.29 1.35 16.18
N GLY A 232 2.24 2.29 16.21
CA GLY A 232 2.89 2.74 17.44
C GLY A 232 1.91 3.35 18.43
N LYS A 233 0.84 4.01 17.96
CA LYS A 233 -0.25 4.53 18.80
C LYS A 233 -1.15 3.41 19.32
N LEU A 234 -1.50 2.43 18.49
CA LEU A 234 -2.32 1.28 18.88
C LEU A 234 -1.70 0.45 20.02
N HIS A 235 -0.38 0.27 20.03
CA HIS A 235 0.28 -0.50 21.10
C HIS A 235 0.45 0.27 22.42
N LYS A 236 0.31 1.59 22.42
CA LYS A 236 0.33 2.36 23.65
C LYS A 236 -1.00 2.13 24.36
N LYS A 237 -1.08 1.05 25.15
CA LYS A 237 -2.20 0.85 26.08
C LYS A 237 -2.41 2.18 26.80
N PRO A 238 -3.64 2.72 26.84
CA PRO A 238 -3.92 3.90 27.62
C PRO A 238 -3.40 3.58 29.02
N LYS A 239 -2.40 4.36 29.46
CA LYS A 239 -1.86 4.29 30.81
C LYS A 239 -3.08 4.49 31.67
N SER A 240 -3.58 3.40 32.26
CA SER A 240 -4.87 3.39 32.94
C SER A 240 -4.92 4.65 33.77
N GLU A 241 -5.84 5.56 33.45
CA GLU A 241 -6.18 6.60 34.40
C GLU A 241 -6.55 5.82 35.65
N SER A 242 -5.60 5.79 36.59
CA SER A 242 -5.72 5.14 37.88
C SER A 242 -7.12 5.43 38.38
N GLU A 243 -7.91 4.37 38.58
CA GLU A 243 -9.36 4.31 38.87
C GLU A 243 -9.84 5.36 39.89
N GLY A 244 -9.76 6.63 39.49
CA GLY A 244 -10.12 7.80 40.26
C GLY A 244 -11.52 8.18 39.87
N GLN A 245 -12.48 7.36 40.31
CA GLN A 245 -13.88 7.74 40.51
C GLN A 245 -14.47 8.72 39.47
N ARG A 246 -14.65 8.27 38.21
CA ARG A 246 -15.76 8.80 37.41
C ARG A 246 -17.03 8.03 37.77
N THR A 247 -17.57 8.32 38.95
CA THR A 247 -18.99 8.11 39.21
C THR A 247 -19.74 8.95 38.19
N MET A 248 -20.23 8.33 37.11
CA MET A 248 -21.21 8.96 36.26
C MET A 248 -22.43 9.25 37.14
N LYS A 249 -22.58 10.51 37.56
CA LYS A 249 -23.84 11.00 38.12
C LYS A 249 -24.87 10.87 37.01
N VAL A 250 -25.60 9.76 37.03
CA VAL A 250 -26.86 9.62 36.31
C VAL A 250 -27.74 10.75 36.81
N LEU A 251 -27.92 11.78 35.98
CA LEU A 251 -28.87 12.84 36.27
C LEU A 251 -30.25 12.19 36.35
N PRO A 252 -31.00 12.38 37.45
CA PRO A 252 -32.32 11.79 37.58
C PRO A 252 -33.21 12.33 36.47
N VAL A 253 -33.81 11.42 35.71
CA VAL A 253 -34.86 11.73 34.74
C VAL A 253 -36.06 12.22 35.54
N SER A 254 -36.30 13.53 35.54
CA SER A 254 -37.48 14.12 36.16
C SER A 254 -38.70 13.78 35.30
N ASN A 255 -39.44 12.74 35.68
CA ASN A 255 -40.77 12.49 35.15
C ASN A 255 -41.72 13.58 35.67
N LYS A 256 -42.00 14.59 34.85
CA LYS A 256 -43.13 15.48 35.08
C LYS A 256 -44.40 14.76 34.64
N SER A 257 -45.16 14.26 35.61
CA SER A 257 -46.56 13.91 35.43
C SER A 257 -47.38 15.20 35.29
N ASN A 258 -47.94 15.45 34.11
CA ASN A 258 -49.00 16.45 33.95
C ASN A 258 -50.29 15.84 34.51
N GLY A 259 -50.81 16.47 35.56
CA GLY A 259 -52.23 16.36 35.94
C GLY A 259 -53.09 17.30 35.12
#